data_AF-A0A8H7Q8N6-F1
#
_entry.id   AF-A0A8H7Q8N6-F1
#
_cell.length_a   1.000
_cell.length_b   1.000
_cell.length_c   1.000
_cell.angle_alpha   90.00
_cell.angle_beta   90.00
_cell.angle_gamma   90.00
#
_symmetry.space_group_name_H-M   'P 1'
#
loop_
_entity.id
_entity.type
_entity.pdbx_description
1 polymer ?
#
loop_
_entity_poly.entity_id
_entity_poly.type
_entity_poly.pdbx_seq_one_letter_code
_entity_poly.pdbx_strand_id
1 'polypeptide(L)' 'MMEYVSNVINHQLPERREFLSMSIQSLMNGVEWNLMPRNRERFSQNLSAFRRELNSNSISLVPIAADYGVDAMF' A
#
# COMPACT_ATOMS: atom_id res chain seq x y z
N MET A 1 5.06 -2.89 -11.75
CA MET A 1 4.63 -2.45 -10.42
C MET A 1 5.86 -1.88 -9.71
N MET A 2 5.76 -0.75 -9.00
CA MET A 2 6.92 -0.13 -8.33
C MET A 2 7.60 -1.13 -7.39
N GLU A 3 8.93 -1.13 -7.33
CA GLU A 3 9.73 -2.06 -6.52
C GLU A 3 9.29 -2.10 -5.05
N TYR A 4 9.04 -0.93 -4.47
CA TYR A 4 8.49 -0.79 -3.12
C TYR A 4 7.18 -1.57 -2.93
N VAL A 5 6.23 -1.43 -3.87
CA VAL A 5 4.92 -2.09 -3.80
C VAL A 5 5.08 -3.61 -3.88
N SER A 6 5.96 -4.09 -4.77
CA SER A 6 6.23 -5.52 -4.90
C SER A 6 6.80 -6.09 -3.59
N ASN A 7 7.75 -5.38 -2.98
CA ASN A 7 8.31 -5.77 -1.69
C ASN A 7 7.24 -5.77 -0.58
N VAL A 8 6.40 -4.74 -0.47
CA VAL A 8 5.33 -4.68 0.52
C VAL A 8 4.36 -5.86 0.38
N ILE A 9 4.01 -6.25 -0.86
CA ILE A 9 3.16 -7.42 -1.14
C ILE A 9 3.86 -8.72 -0.74
N ASN A 10 5.13 -8.90 -1.10
CA ASN A 10 5.88 -10.13 -0.83
C ASN A 10 6.09 -10.38 0.67
N HIS A 11 6.14 -9.33 1.49
CA HIS A 11 6.23 -9.44 2.95
C HIS A 11 4.89 -9.77 3.64
N GLN A 12 3.78 -9.86 2.91
CA GLN A 12 2.53 -10.38 3.44
C GLN A 12 2.45 -11.91 3.32
N LEU A 13 1.61 -12.51 4.18
CA LEU A 13 1.21 -13.91 4.07
C LEU A 13 0.68 -14.21 2.65
N PRO A 14 1.02 -15.37 2.05
CA PRO A 14 0.69 -15.70 0.66
C PRO A 14 -0.78 -15.48 0.30
N GLU A 15 -1.69 -15.89 1.17
CA GLU A 15 -3.15 -15.78 0.99
C GLU A 15 -3.67 -14.34 1.00
N ARG A 16 -2.86 -13.38 1.45
CA ARG A 16 -3.21 -11.95 1.52
C ARG A 16 -2.59 -11.12 0.40
N ARG A 17 -1.67 -11.70 -0.38
CA ARG A 17 -0.90 -10.98 -1.42
C ARG A 17 -1.78 -10.52 -2.58
N GLU A 18 -2.67 -11.40 -3.03
CA GLU A 18 -3.60 -11.08 -4.13
C GLU A 18 -4.53 -9.93 -3.75
N PHE A 19 -5.15 -10.04 -2.57
CA PHE A 19 -5.98 -8.98 -2.01
C PHE A 19 -5.23 -7.64 -1.96
N LEU A 20 -4.04 -7.62 -1.35
CA LEU A 20 -3.25 -6.39 -1.24
C LEU A 20 -2.85 -5.82 -2.60
N SER A 21 -2.50 -6.68 -3.57
CA SER A 21 -2.20 -6.27 -4.94
C SER A 21 -3.39 -5.54 -5.58
N MET A 22 -4.59 -6.11 -5.47
CA MET A 22 -5.82 -5.52 -6.01
C MET A 22 -6.19 -4.21 -5.30
N SER A 23 -6.10 -4.17 -3.97
CA SER A 23 -6.39 -2.96 -3.19
C SER A 23 -5.41 -1.82 -3.52
N ILE A 24 -4.13 -2.11 -3.75
CA ILE A 24 -3.14 -1.10 -4.19
C ILE A 24 -3.43 -0.60 -5.61
N GLN A 25 -3.75 -1.49 -6.54
CA GLN A 25 -4.13 -1.10 -7.91
C GLN A 25 -5.35 -0.18 -7.91
N SER A 26 -6.27 -0.39 -6.97
CA SER A 26 -7.51 0.38 -6.87
C SER A 26 -7.34 1.80 -6.35
N LEU A 27 -6.18 2.17 -5.77
CA LEU A 27 -5.93 3.52 -5.25
C LEU A 27 -6.06 4.61 -6.31
N MET A 28 -5.66 4.31 -7.55
CA MET A 28 -5.71 5.26 -8.67
C MET A 28 -6.98 5.13 -9.52
N ASN A 29 -7.95 4.29 -9.14
CA ASN A 29 -9.18 4.13 -9.91
C ASN A 29 -9.95 5.45 -9.97
N GLY A 30 -10.16 5.94 -11.19
CA GLY A 30 -10.81 7.22 -11.45
C GLY A 30 -9.98 8.45 -11.04
N VAL A 31 -8.67 8.29 -10.79
CA VAL A 31 -7.73 9.38 -10.53
C VAL A 31 -6.81 9.52 -11.74
N GLU A 32 -6.95 10.63 -12.45
CA GLU A 32 -6.04 10.95 -13.55
C GLU A 32 -4.68 11.46 -13.02
N TRP A 33 -3.65 11.40 -13.86
CA TRP A 33 -2.29 11.86 -13.54
C TRP A 33 -2.14 13.39 -13.62
N ASN A 34 -2.95 14.10 -12.85
CA ASN A 34 -2.86 15.55 -12.71
C ASN A 34 -3.30 15.99 -11.29
N LEU A 35 -3.00 17.24 -10.94
CA LEU A 35 -3.20 17.76 -9.59
C LEU A 35 -4.53 18.52 -9.40
N MET A 36 -5.52 18.29 -10.26
CA MET A 36 -6.83 18.94 -10.13
C MET A 36 -7.46 18.62 -8.77
N PRO A 37 -8.18 19.58 -8.13
CA PRO A 37 -8.81 19.37 -6.83
C PRO A 37 -9.69 18.12 -6.76
N ARG A 38 -10.49 17.86 -7.81
CA ARG A 38 -11.33 16.66 -7.93
C ARG A 38 -10.53 15.36 -7.83
N ASN A 39 -9.37 15.29 -8.47
CA ASN A 39 -8.54 14.09 -8.49
C ASN A 39 -7.86 13.87 -7.13
N ARG A 40 -7.48 14.94 -6.43
CA ARG A 40 -6.98 14.87 -5.05
C ARG A 40 -8.05 14.37 -4.07
N GLU A 41 -9.28 14.86 -4.23
CA GLU A 41 -10.42 14.43 -3.41
C GLU A 41 -10.74 12.95 -3.67
N ARG A 42 -10.83 12.54 -4.93
CA ARG A 42 -11.06 11.14 -5.32
C ARG A 42 -9.98 10.22 -4.78
N PHE A 43 -8.71 10.61 -4.89
CA PHE A 43 -7.60 9.86 -4.29
C PHE A 43 -7.73 9.73 -2.77
N SER A 44 -8.13 10.80 -2.08
CA SER A 44 -8.34 10.78 -0.62
C SER A 44 -9.48 9.82 -0.22
N GLN A 45 -10.55 9.76 -1.02
CA GLN A 45 -11.64 8.79 -0.84
C GLN A 45 -11.15 7.36 -1.05
N ASN A 46 -10.43 7.09 -2.15
CA ASN A 46 -9.85 5.77 -2.43
C ASN A 46 -8.88 5.33 -1.32
N LEU A 47 -8.03 6.24 -0.83
CA LEU A 47 -7.10 5.97 0.27
C LEU A 47 -7.84 5.63 1.58
N SER A 48 -8.96 6.29 1.84
CA SER A 48 -9.78 6.01 3.02
C SER A 48 -10.44 4.64 2.93
N ALA A 49 -10.95 4.26 1.75
CA ALA A 49 -11.49 2.93 1.48
C ALA A 49 -10.41 1.84 1.63
N PHE A 50 -9.24 2.04 1.01
CA PHE A 50 -8.07 1.18 1.14
C PHE A 50 -7.69 0.90 2.61
N ARG A 51 -7.61 1.94 3.45
CA ARG A 51 -7.30 1.77 4.88
C ARG A 51 -8.34 0.93 5.62
N ARG A 52 -9.62 1.11 5.31
CA ARG A 52 -10.71 0.31 5.91
C ARG A 52 -10.60 -1.15 5.49
N GLU A 53 -10.38 -1.39 4.21
CA GLU A 53 -10.17 -2.72 3.63
C GLU A 53 -9.02 -3.48 4.29
N LEU A 54 -7.86 -2.83 4.48
CA LEU A 54 -6.73 -3.43 5.18
C LEU A 54 -7.07 -3.83 6.61
N ASN A 55 -7.72 -2.92 7.35
CA ASN A 55 -8.13 -3.18 8.73
C ASN A 55 -9.13 -4.34 8.81
N SER A 56 -10.12 -4.39 7.93
CA SER A 56 -11.11 -5.47 7.86
C SER A 56 -10.48 -6.83 7.56
N ASN A 57 -9.37 -6.86 6.83
CA ASN A 57 -8.63 -8.08 6.51
C ASN A 57 -7.45 -8.35 7.47
N SER A 58 -7.36 -7.59 8.57
CA SER A 58 -6.26 -7.70 9.55
C SER A 58 -4.87 -7.62 8.91
N ILE A 59 -4.74 -6.79 7.87
CA ILE A 59 -3.47 -6.52 7.19
C ILE A 59 -2.87 -5.27 7.80
N SER A 60 -1.72 -5.42 8.45
CA SER A 60 -0.89 -4.30 8.87
C SER A 60 0.26 -4.17 7.87
N LEU A 61 0.33 -3.02 7.21
CA LEU A 61 1.48 -2.71 6.36
C LEU A 61 2.66 -2.42 7.28
N VAL A 62 3.60 -3.36 7.35
CA VAL A 62 4.88 -3.13 7.99
C VAL A 62 5.69 -2.27 7.02
N PRO A 63 6.22 -1.12 7.44
CA PRO A 63 7.20 -0.42 6.63
C PRO A 63 8.30 -1.43 6.28
N ILE A 64 8.76 -1.45 5.03
CA ILE A 64 10.05 -2.07 4.72
C ILE A 64 11.05 -1.14 5.41
N ALA A 65 11.23 -1.30 6.71
CA ALA A 65 12.12 -0.46 7.48
C ALA A 65 13.48 -0.59 6.80
N ALA A 66 14.04 0.57 6.46
CA ALA A 66 15.44 0.75 6.14
C ALA A 66 16.25 -0.20 7.01
N ASP A 67 17.18 -0.89 6.38
CA ASP A 67 18.21 -1.72 6.99
C ASP A 67 18.90 -0.93 8.12
N TYR A 68 18.29 -0.87 9.31
CA TYR A 68 18.95 -0.43 10.51
C TYR A 68 19.78 -1.62 10.92
N GLY A 69 20.97 -1.66 10.31
CA GLY A 69 21.91 -2.75 10.38
C GLY A 69 21.93 -3.36 11.77
N VAL A 70 21.70 -4.67 11.79
CA VAL A 70 22.12 -5.58 12.86
C VAL A 70 23.64 -5.54 13.10
N ASP A 71 24.39 -4.67 12.42
CA ASP A 71 25.81 -4.35 12.63
C ASP A 71 26.11 -3.43 13.82
N ALA A 72 25.11 -2.88 14.52
CA ALA A 72 25.35 -2.09 15.75
C ALA A 72 25.56 -2.94 17.02
N MET A 73 25.97 -4.21 16.87
CA MET A 73 26.35 -5.10 17.97
C MET A 73 27.81 -5.55 17.83
N PHE A 74 28.77 -4.63 17.85
CA PHE A 74 30.14 -4.83 18.38
C PHE A 74 30.74 -3.49 18.81
#